data_AF-A0A3B9MQQ6-F1
#
_entry.id   AF-A0A3B9MQQ6-F1
#
_cell.length_a   1.000
_cell.length_b   1.000
_cell.length_c   1.000
_cell.angle_alpha   90.00
_cell.angle_beta   90.00
_cell.angle_gamma   90.00
#
_symmetry.space_group_name_H-M   'P 1'
#
loop_
_entity.id
_entity.type
_entity.pdbx_description
1 polymer ?
#
loop_
_entity_poly.entity_id
_entity_poly.type
_entity_poly.pdbx_seq_one_letter_code
_entity_poly.pdbx_strand_id
1 'polypeptide(L)'
;MIKVSKETLDRMEKNCPGIGKDVDYFERANLPACPKCGSEDTANVGCGVIGRTINIAGATTKFKLIPNGPKPGEYFCNACEKFFNSK
;
A
#
# COMPACT_ATOMS: atom_id res chain seq x y z
N MET A 1 4.54 -6.27 3.22
CA MET A 1 5.27 -6.34 4.50
C MET A 1 4.64 -5.34 5.46
N ILE A 2 4.21 -5.80 6.63
CA ILE A 2 3.64 -4.93 7.66
C ILE A 2 4.76 -4.11 8.30
N LYS A 3 4.60 -2.78 8.33
CA LYS A 3 5.58 -1.81 8.84
C LYS A 3 5.43 -1.53 10.33
N VAL A 4 4.28 -1.87 10.91
CA VAL A 4 3.89 -1.49 12.27
C VAL A 4 3.83 -2.70 13.21
N SER A 5 4.05 -2.47 14.51
CA SER A 5 3.89 -3.50 15.54
C SER A 5 2.41 -3.87 15.72
N LYS A 6 2.16 -5.07 16.27
CA LYS A 6 0.80 -5.54 16.59
C LYS A 6 0.04 -4.56 17.51
N GLU A 7 0.70 -4.03 18.53
CA GLU A 7 0.12 -3.04 19.43
C GLU A 7 -0.30 -1.74 18.72
N THR A 8 0.49 -1.32 17.72
CA THR A 8 0.17 -0.16 16.91
C THR A 8 -1.03 -0.45 16.02
N LEU A 9 -1.10 -1.65 15.42
CA LEU A 9 -2.24 -2.07 14.61
C LEU A 9 -3.52 -2.15 15.45
N ASP A 10 -3.46 -2.65 16.69
CA ASP A 10 -4.59 -2.69 17.62
C ASP A 10 -5.09 -1.27 17.99
N ARG A 11 -4.18 -0.30 18.13
CA ARG A 11 -4.55 1.11 18.32
C ARG A 11 -5.18 1.71 17.06
N MET A 12 -4.68 1.37 15.89
CA MET A 12 -5.26 1.81 14.61
C MET A 12 -6.67 1.26 14.43
N GLU A 13 -6.91 0.00 14.81
CA GLU A 13 -8.23 -0.65 14.76
C GLU A 13 -9.27 0.05 15.66
N LYS A 14 -8.85 0.51 16.85
CA LYS A 14 -9.72 1.31 17.73
C LYS A 14 -10.14 2.64 17.11
N ASN A 15 -9.24 3.28 16.36
CA ASN A 15 -9.48 4.58 15.72
C ASN A 15 -10.16 4.46 14.35
N CYS A 16 -9.94 3.35 13.65
CA CYS A 16 -10.42 3.08 12.31
C CYS A 16 -10.84 1.60 12.23
N PRO A 17 -12.10 1.29 12.56
CA PRO A 17 -12.59 -0.08 12.54
C PRO A 17 -12.44 -0.72 11.15
N GLY A 18 -11.91 -1.95 11.11
CA GLY A 18 -11.67 -2.71 9.90
C GLY A 18 -10.29 -2.51 9.26
N ILE A 19 -9.43 -1.65 9.81
CA ILE A 19 -8.09 -1.39 9.25
C ILE A 19 -7.23 -2.65 9.22
N GLY A 20 -7.34 -3.53 10.22
CA GLY A 20 -6.58 -4.78 10.25
C GLY A 20 -6.93 -5.70 9.07
N LYS A 21 -8.21 -5.74 8.69
CA LYS A 21 -8.67 -6.51 7.51
C LYS A 21 -8.16 -5.90 6.20
N ASP A 22 -8.13 -4.57 6.10
CA ASP A 22 -7.59 -3.91 4.91
C ASP A 22 -6.09 -4.17 4.77
N VAL A 23 -5.34 -4.06 5.86
CA VAL A 23 -3.91 -4.34 5.87
C VAL A 23 -3.66 -5.79 5.47
N ASP A 24 -4.39 -6.76 6.04
CA ASP A 24 -4.30 -8.17 5.66
C ASP A 24 -4.65 -8.39 4.18
N TYR A 25 -5.68 -7.70 3.66
CA TYR A 25 -6.03 -7.73 2.23
C TYR A 25 -4.86 -7.28 1.34
N PHE A 26 -4.19 -6.16 1.67
CA PHE A 26 -3.05 -5.69 0.89
C PHE A 26 -1.81 -6.58 1.06
N GLU A 27 -1.59 -7.17 2.23
CA GLU A 27 -0.48 -8.11 2.44
C GLU A 27 -0.65 -9.40 1.65
N ARG A 28 -1.88 -9.88 1.48
CA ARG A 28 -2.20 -11.06 0.67
C ARG A 28 -2.36 -10.76 -0.82
N ALA A 29 -2.36 -9.48 -1.22
CA ALA A 29 -2.52 -9.10 -2.61
C ALA A 29 -1.34 -9.60 -3.44
N ASN A 30 -1.64 -10.38 -4.48
CA ASN A 30 -0.65 -10.78 -5.47
C ASN A 30 -0.42 -9.60 -6.41
N LEU A 31 0.74 -8.95 -6.27
CA LEU A 31 1.11 -7.78 -7.08
C LEU A 31 2.16 -8.19 -8.12
N PRO A 32 2.09 -7.63 -9.35
CA PRO A 32 3.04 -7.95 -10.39
C PRO A 32 4.45 -7.51 -10.01
N ALA A 33 5.44 -8.27 -10.45
CA ALA A 33 6.84 -7.86 -10.38
C ALA A 33 7.08 -6.63 -11.26
N CYS A 34 8.04 -5.80 -10.87
CA CYS A 34 8.37 -4.59 -11.61
C CYS A 34 8.93 -4.95 -13.00
N PRO A 35 8.35 -4.45 -14.10
CA PRO A 35 8.84 -4.75 -15.46
C PRO A 35 10.20 -4.12 -15.77
N LYS A 36 10.69 -3.17 -14.95
CA LYS A 36 11.98 -2.51 -15.15
C LYS A 36 13.14 -3.18 -14.42
N CYS A 37 12.94 -3.59 -13.17
CA CYS A 37 14.01 -4.15 -12.33
C CYS A 37 13.75 -5.59 -11.87
N GLY A 38 12.60 -6.18 -12.18
CA GLY A 38 12.24 -7.55 -11.79
C GLY A 38 11.88 -7.73 -10.31
N SER A 39 11.89 -6.67 -9.50
CA SER A 39 11.57 -6.76 -8.07
C SER A 39 10.10 -7.08 -7.81
N GLU A 40 9.84 -7.98 -6.87
CA GLU A 40 8.49 -8.30 -6.35
C GLU A 40 8.02 -7.34 -5.24
N ASP A 41 8.89 -6.43 -4.79
CA ASP A 41 8.55 -5.39 -3.82
C ASP A 41 7.82 -4.24 -4.51
N THR A 42 6.57 -4.53 -4.86
CA THR A 42 5.64 -3.60 -5.50
C THR A 42 4.44 -3.32 -4.62
N ALA A 43 3.75 -2.22 -4.90
CA ALA A 43 2.64 -1.70 -4.12
C ALA A 43 1.50 -1.27 -5.03
N ASN A 44 0.26 -1.46 -4.60
CA ASN A 44 -0.92 -0.92 -5.28
C ASN A 44 -1.01 0.60 -5.02
N VAL A 45 -1.27 1.38 -6.07
CA VAL A 45 -1.37 2.83 -5.97
C VAL A 45 -2.82 3.23 -5.69
N GLY A 46 -3.03 3.86 -4.54
CA GLY A 46 -4.30 4.47 -4.14
C GLY A 46 -4.27 5.99 -4.23
N CYS A 47 -5.43 6.60 -4.42
CA CYS A 47 -5.60 8.05 -4.38
C CYS A 47 -6.61 8.47 -3.31
N GLY A 48 -6.43 9.68 -2.79
CA GLY A 48 -7.34 10.32 -1.84
C GLY A 48 -6.84 10.23 -0.41
N VAL A 49 -6.58 11.39 0.19
CA VAL A 49 -6.17 11.51 1.60
C VAL A 49 -7.40 11.44 2.50
N ILE A 50 -7.64 10.27 3.06
CA ILE A 50 -8.62 10.06 4.14
C ILE A 50 -7.92 9.31 5.27
N GLY A 51 -8.42 9.44 6.51
CA GLY A 51 -7.78 8.79 7.67
C GLY A 51 -7.49 7.30 7.46
N ARG A 52 -8.37 6.59 6.75
CA ARG A 52 -8.19 5.18 6.39
C ARG A 52 -7.01 4.93 5.44
N THR A 53 -6.89 5.69 4.35
CA THR A 53 -5.80 5.49 3.37
C THR A 53 -4.44 5.87 3.94
N ILE A 54 -4.39 6.87 4.83
CA ILE A 54 -3.20 7.21 5.61
C ILE A 54 -2.80 6.03 6.50
N ASN A 55 -3.75 5.47 7.25
CA ASN A 55 -3.50 4.31 8.11
C ASN A 55 -2.99 3.09 7.31
N ILE A 56 -3.61 2.78 6.17
CA ILE A 56 -3.16 1.66 5.31
C ILE A 56 -1.72 1.91 4.83
N ALA A 57 -1.43 3.10 4.29
CA ALA A 57 -0.09 3.43 3.77
C ALA A 57 1.00 3.39 4.86
N GLY A 58 0.64 3.75 6.10
CA GLY A 58 1.51 3.66 7.26
C GLY A 58 1.72 2.21 7.73
N ALA A 59 0.72 1.34 7.57
CA ALA A 59 0.75 -0.03 8.07
C ALA A 59 1.41 -1.04 7.13
N THR A 60 1.38 -0.84 5.81
CA THR A 60 1.91 -1.81 4.83
C THR A 60 2.79 -1.17 3.74
N THR A 61 3.75 -1.93 3.22
CA THR A 61 4.52 -1.59 2.00
C THR A 61 3.76 -1.88 0.71
N LYS A 62 2.68 -2.66 0.76
CA LYS A 62 1.89 -3.11 -0.41
C LYS A 62 0.89 -2.06 -0.91
N PHE A 63 0.84 -0.89 -0.28
CA PHE A 63 0.00 0.23 -0.68
C PHE A 63 0.82 1.54 -0.76
N LYS A 64 0.73 2.21 -1.90
CA LYS A 64 1.32 3.53 -2.16
C LYS A 64 0.20 4.56 -2.23
N LEU A 65 0.14 5.43 -1.23
CA LEU A 65 -0.80 6.55 -1.22
C LEU A 65 -0.29 7.71 -2.07
N ILE A 66 -1.14 8.18 -2.99
CA ILE A 66 -0.98 9.43 -3.70
C ILE A 66 -2.05 10.41 -3.21
N PRO A 67 -1.66 11.59 -2.68
CA PRO A 67 -2.63 12.51 -2.10
C PRO A 67 -3.72 12.96 -3.09
N ASN A 68 -3.30 13.40 -4.27
CA ASN A 68 -4.16 13.97 -5.30
C ASN A 68 -3.96 13.20 -6.60
N GLY A 69 -5.07 12.87 -7.28
CA GLY A 69 -5.03 12.24 -8.60
C GLY A 69 -4.61 13.23 -9.72
N PRO A 70 -4.37 12.73 -10.94
CA PRO A 70 -4.49 11.33 -11.36
C PRO A 70 -3.33 10.45 -10.87
N LYS A 71 -3.59 9.13 -10.72
CA LYS A 71 -2.54 8.16 -10.39
C LYS A 71 -1.50 8.10 -11.53
N PRO A 72 -0.19 8.23 -11.26
CA PRO A 72 0.83 8.10 -12.30
C PRO A 72 0.95 6.67 -12.87
N GLY A 73 0.44 5.68 -12.13
CA GLY A 73 0.30 4.29 -12.56
C GLY A 73 -0.50 3.50 -11.53
N GLU A 74 -0.88 2.28 -11.87
CA GLU A 74 -1.61 1.36 -11.00
C GLU A 74 -0.73 0.75 -9.91
N TYR A 75 0.56 0.59 -10.20
CA TYR A 75 1.53 -0.01 -9.29
C TYR A 75 2.75 0.90 -9.10
N PHE A 76 3.38 0.76 -7.93
CA PHE A 76 4.62 1.43 -7.57
C PHE A 76 5.65 0.37 -7.16
N CYS A 77 6.85 0.46 -7.71
CA CYS A 77 7.96 -0.40 -7.27
C CYS A 77 8.72 0.30 -6.14
N ASN A 78 8.81 -0.34 -4.98
CA ASN A 78 9.56 0.19 -3.84
C ASN A 78 11.08 0.13 -4.07
N ALA A 79 11.57 -0.80 -4.92
CA ALA A 79 12.99 -0.97 -5.19
C ALA A 79 13.58 0.07 -6.17
N CYS A 80 12.85 0.43 -7.23
CA CYS A 80 13.33 1.43 -8.21
C CYS A 80 12.56 2.76 -8.19
N GLU A 81 11.62 2.88 -7.24
CA GLU A 81 10.82 4.08 -6.98
C GLU A 81 10.05 4.61 -8.20
N LYS A 82 9.65 3.71 -9.10
CA LYS A 82 8.94 4.05 -10.35
C LYS A 82 7.52 3.51 -10.34
N PHE A 83 6.61 4.31 -10.88
CA PHE A 83 5.26 3.90 -11.22
C PHE A 83 5.27 3.08 -12.50
N PHE A 84 4.36 2.10 -12.57
CA PHE A 84 4.13 1.29 -13.75
C PHE A 84 2.69 0.79 -13.77
N ASN A 85 2.23 0.40 -14.95
CA ASN A 85 0.99 -0.34 -15.14
C ASN A 85 1.34 -1.78 -15.51
N SER A 86 0.51 -2.75 -15.11
CA SER A 86 0.57 -4.05 -15.76
C SER A 86 0.16 -3.84 -17.21
N LYS A 87 1.06 -4.16 -18.15
CA LYS A 87 0.70 -4.22 -19.57
C LYS A 87 -0.35 -5.29 -19.81
#